data_AF-A0A9N9H7X0-F1
#
_entry.id   AF-A0A9N9H7X0-F1
#
_cell.length_a   1.000
_cell.length_b   1.000
_cell.length_c   1.000
_cell.angle_alpha   90.00
_cell.angle_beta   90.00
_cell.angle_gamma   90.00
#
_symmetry.space_group_name_H-M   'P 1'
#
loop_
_entity.id
_entity.type
_entity.pdbx_description
1 polymer ?
#
loop_
_entity_poly.entity_id
_entity_poly.type
_entity_poly.pdbx_seq_one_letter_code
_entity_poly.pdbx_strand_id
1 'polypeptide(L)'
;MVQRMRRPVRPKGFMAKVGKTVNKWWSSIYQPEWGCLGSNGPALWHKIDKSYRTCKGIKQQSPIDLKVEDFINSTKLKLNVIKPTDLILLNNGHTYQVQRSEGTIEKPALYEDATLKVDGETYYLA
;
A
#
# COMPACT_ATOMS: atom_id res chain seq x y z
N MET A 1 -7.76 -41.12 33.95
CA MET A 1 -7.86 -40.10 35.00
C MET A 1 -8.52 -38.85 34.41
N VAL A 2 -9.77 -38.56 34.77
CA VAL A 2 -10.53 -37.41 34.26
C VAL A 2 -10.24 -36.22 35.18
N GLN A 3 -9.51 -35.22 34.70
CA GLN A 3 -9.24 -34.01 35.48
C GLN A 3 -10.34 -32.98 35.23
N ARG A 4 -11.23 -32.82 36.21
CA ARG A 4 -12.34 -31.85 36.21
C ARG A 4 -11.81 -30.41 36.09
N MET A 5 -12.40 -29.65 35.16
CA MET A 5 -12.23 -28.19 35.04
C MET A 5 -12.55 -27.49 36.37
N ARG A 6 -11.61 -26.69 36.89
CA ARG A 6 -11.88 -25.75 37.99
C ARG A 6 -12.28 -24.40 37.40
N ARG A 7 -13.48 -23.91 37.75
CA ARG A 7 -13.95 -22.57 37.38
C ARG A 7 -13.07 -21.49 38.05
N PRO A 8 -12.74 -20.39 37.36
CA PRO A 8 -12.07 -19.26 38.01
C PRO A 8 -13.00 -18.55 39.01
N VAL A 9 -12.46 -18.28 40.20
CA VAL A 9 -13.14 -17.55 41.28
C VAL A 9 -13.16 -16.06 40.92
N ARG A 10 -14.34 -15.41 40.89
CA ARG A 10 -14.42 -13.94 40.77
C ARG A 10 -14.04 -13.29 42.09
N PRO A 11 -13.09 -12.33 42.13
CA PRO A 11 -12.89 -11.52 43.33
C PRO A 11 -14.10 -10.60 43.54
N LYS A 12 -14.64 -10.60 44.76
CA LYS A 12 -15.67 -9.66 45.20
C LYS A 12 -15.02 -8.29 45.45
N GLY A 13 -15.56 -7.27 44.78
CA GLY A 13 -15.64 -5.89 45.26
C GLY A 13 -14.34 -5.22 45.74
N PHE A 14 -13.64 -4.55 44.83
CA PHE A 14 -12.99 -3.29 45.14
C PHE A 14 -13.17 -2.37 43.93
N MET A 15 -14.08 -1.39 44.06
CA MET A 15 -14.21 -0.34 43.05
C MET A 15 -13.02 0.61 43.20
N ALA A 16 -11.92 0.30 42.51
CA ALA A 16 -10.95 1.32 42.18
C ALA A 16 -11.62 2.26 41.17
N LYS A 17 -11.80 3.54 41.52
CA LYS A 17 -12.04 4.60 40.55
C LYS A 17 -10.84 4.62 39.60
N VAL A 18 -10.93 3.88 38.50
CA VAL A 18 -9.96 3.98 37.41
C VAL A 18 -10.21 5.33 36.77
N GLY A 19 -9.31 6.29 37.07
CA GLY A 19 -9.24 7.56 36.38
C GLY A 19 -9.22 7.32 34.87
N LYS A 20 -9.89 8.20 34.13
CA LYS A 20 -10.05 8.18 32.67
C LYS A 20 -8.73 8.40 31.94
N THR A 21 -7.80 7.46 32.05
CA THR A 21 -6.57 7.45 31.25
C THR A 21 -6.40 6.06 30.68
N VAL A 22 -7.30 5.74 29.74
CA VAL A 22 -7.02 4.69 28.76
C VAL A 22 -5.75 5.12 28.06
N ASN A 23 -4.71 4.30 28.16
CA ASN A 23 -3.41 4.56 27.56
C ASN A 23 -3.58 4.87 26.07
N LYS A 24 -3.51 6.16 25.75
CA LYS A 24 -3.57 6.74 24.40
C LYS A 24 -2.24 6.49 23.68
N TRP A 25 -1.88 5.22 23.54
CA TRP A 25 -0.64 4.74 22.92
C TRP A 25 -0.88 3.67 21.84
N TRP A 26 -2.13 3.51 21.39
CA TRP A 26 -2.50 2.73 20.19
C TRP A 26 -3.31 3.55 19.17
N SER A 27 -3.47 4.86 19.40
CA SER A 27 -4.26 5.73 18.53
C SER A 27 -3.38 6.50 17.54
N SER A 28 -2.47 5.80 16.87
CA SER A 28 -1.71 6.34 15.75
C SER A 28 -1.73 5.34 14.60
N ILE A 29 -2.48 5.70 13.55
CA ILE A 29 -2.42 5.15 12.19
C ILE A 29 -3.01 3.74 12.01
N TYR A 30 -4.34 3.59 12.15
CA TYR A 30 -5.05 2.59 11.34
C TYR A 30 -5.49 3.32 10.08
N GLN A 31 -4.62 3.43 9.07
CA GLN A 31 -5.08 3.80 7.74
C GLN A 31 -6.09 2.73 7.31
N PRO A 32 -7.25 3.09 6.78
CA PRO A 32 -8.22 2.09 6.35
C PRO A 32 -7.58 1.27 5.21
N GLU A 33 -7.22 0.03 5.54
CA GLU A 33 -6.33 -0.80 4.73
C GLU A 33 -7.07 -1.37 3.52
N TRP A 34 -6.61 -1.02 2.32
CA TRP A 34 -7.13 -1.58 1.09
C TRP A 34 -6.51 -2.96 0.83
N GLY A 35 -7.21 -3.80 0.07
CA GLY A 35 -6.69 -5.08 -0.37
C GLY A 35 -7.24 -5.49 -1.73
N CYS A 36 -6.88 -6.68 -2.18
CA CYS A 36 -7.36 -7.22 -3.46
C CYS A 36 -8.69 -7.97 -3.34
N LEU A 37 -9.12 -8.32 -2.12
CA LEU A 37 -10.24 -9.22 -1.86
C LEU A 37 -11.17 -8.70 -0.74
N GLY A 38 -12.39 -9.25 -0.70
CA GLY A 38 -13.33 -9.05 0.40
C GLY A 38 -13.87 -7.62 0.50
N SER A 39 -14.21 -7.20 1.73
CA SER A 39 -14.82 -5.90 2.03
C SER A 39 -13.91 -4.70 1.74
N ASN A 40 -12.61 -4.94 1.62
CA ASN A 40 -11.60 -3.93 1.32
C ASN A 40 -11.06 -4.06 -0.13
N GLY A 41 -11.74 -4.85 -0.96
CA GLY A 41 -11.36 -5.12 -2.35
C GLY A 41 -11.63 -3.95 -3.32
N PRO A 42 -11.18 -4.07 -4.59
CA PRO A 42 -11.27 -3.01 -5.59
C PRO A 42 -12.68 -2.45 -5.82
N ALA A 43 -13.71 -3.30 -5.75
CA ALA A 43 -15.11 -2.89 -5.88
C ALA A 43 -15.56 -1.86 -4.83
N LEU A 44 -14.83 -1.76 -3.70
CA LEU A 44 -15.16 -0.94 -2.54
C LEU A 44 -14.08 0.07 -2.13
N TRP A 45 -12.92 0.14 -2.81
CA TRP A 45 -11.84 1.08 -2.46
C TRP A 45 -12.31 2.53 -2.24
N HIS A 46 -13.19 3.02 -3.12
CA HIS A 46 -13.79 4.36 -3.02
C HIS A 46 -14.59 4.64 -1.73
N LYS A 47 -14.94 3.61 -0.96
CA LYS A 47 -15.65 3.73 0.33
C LYS A 47 -14.73 3.64 1.54
N ILE A 48 -13.47 3.22 1.35
CA ILE A 48 -12.50 2.96 2.41
C ILE A 48 -12.00 4.29 3.01
N ASP A 49 -11.56 5.21 2.15
CA ASP A 49 -11.11 6.55 2.54
C ASP A 49 -11.58 7.62 1.55
N LYS A 50 -11.68 8.89 2.01
CA LYS A 50 -12.07 10.01 1.14
C LYS A 50 -11.04 10.27 0.03
N SER A 51 -9.77 9.99 0.25
CA SER A 51 -8.70 10.12 -0.75
C SER A 51 -8.83 9.10 -1.89
N TYR A 52 -9.57 8.00 -1.69
CA TYR A 52 -9.76 6.94 -2.69
C TYR A 52 -11.01 7.11 -3.55
N ARG A 53 -11.68 8.27 -3.45
CA ARG A 53 -12.92 8.56 -4.22
C ARG A 53 -12.73 8.40 -5.73
N THR A 54 -11.52 8.63 -6.24
CA THR A 54 -11.18 8.51 -7.66
C THR A 54 -11.28 7.07 -8.17
N CYS A 55 -11.20 6.06 -7.29
CA CYS A 55 -11.36 4.65 -7.63
C CYS A 55 -12.78 4.27 -8.10
N LYS A 56 -13.72 5.22 -8.14
CA LYS A 56 -15.05 5.04 -8.74
C LYS A 56 -15.53 6.30 -9.45
N GLY A 57 -16.15 6.12 -10.61
CA GLY A 57 -16.91 7.17 -11.30
C GLY A 57 -16.08 8.10 -12.19
N ILE A 58 -14.76 7.91 -12.27
CA ILE A 58 -13.89 8.59 -13.23
C ILE A 58 -13.67 7.67 -14.44
N LYS A 59 -13.66 8.25 -15.65
CA LYS A 59 -13.57 7.49 -16.92
C LYS A 59 -12.14 7.07 -17.31
N GLN A 60 -11.12 7.67 -16.68
CA GLN A 60 -9.71 7.41 -16.94
C GLN A 60 -9.11 6.65 -15.74
N GLN A 61 -9.39 5.34 -15.69
CA GLN A 61 -8.86 4.43 -14.67
C GLN A 61 -8.08 3.32 -15.36
N SER A 62 -7.13 2.73 -14.63
CA SER A 62 -6.35 1.56 -15.05
C SER A 62 -6.59 0.40 -14.07
N PRO A 63 -6.42 -0.86 -14.50
CA PRO A 63 -6.10 -1.31 -15.87
C PRO A 63 -7.31 -1.23 -16.82
N ILE A 64 -7.05 -1.38 -18.12
CA ILE A 64 -8.08 -1.53 -19.17
C ILE A 64 -7.81 -2.78 -20.00
N ASP A 65 -8.83 -3.23 -20.73
CA ASP A 65 -8.69 -4.26 -21.76
C ASP A 65 -8.16 -3.61 -23.05
N LEU A 66 -6.95 -3.97 -23.46
CA LEU A 66 -6.29 -3.45 -24.66
C LEU A 66 -6.45 -4.43 -25.82
N LYS A 67 -6.96 -3.95 -26.95
CA LYS A 67 -7.10 -4.73 -28.18
C LYS A 67 -6.11 -4.25 -29.24
N VAL A 68 -5.83 -5.09 -30.24
CA VAL A 68 -4.83 -4.78 -31.28
C VAL A 68 -5.25 -3.55 -32.09
N GLU A 69 -6.55 -3.37 -32.29
CA GLU A 69 -7.15 -2.21 -32.95
C GLU A 69 -6.97 -0.88 -32.18
N ASP A 70 -6.65 -0.92 -30.89
CA ASP A 70 -6.45 0.29 -30.06
C ASP A 70 -5.06 0.92 -30.26
N PHE A 71 -4.14 0.24 -30.96
CA PHE A 71 -2.78 0.73 -31.22
C PHE A 71 -2.75 1.64 -32.45
N ILE A 72 -2.93 2.94 -32.23
CA ILE A 72 -3.05 3.92 -33.32
C ILE A 72 -1.74 4.67 -33.56
N ASN A 73 -0.91 4.88 -32.54
CA ASN A 73 0.36 5.62 -32.62
C ASN A 73 1.39 5.08 -31.63
N SER A 74 2.65 4.97 -32.06
CA SER A 74 3.77 4.60 -31.18
C SER A 74 4.65 5.82 -30.87
N THR A 75 4.79 6.16 -29.60
CA THR A 75 5.83 7.08 -29.15
C THR A 75 7.16 6.35 -29.05
N LYS A 76 8.25 6.97 -29.52
CA LYS A 76 9.59 6.45 -29.30
C LYS A 76 9.98 6.65 -27.85
N LEU A 77 10.16 5.55 -27.13
CA LEU A 77 10.68 5.56 -25.76
C LEU A 77 12.21 5.42 -25.80
N LYS A 78 12.92 6.23 -25.02
CA LYS A 78 14.36 6.05 -24.80
C LYS A 78 14.60 5.73 -23.33
N LEU A 79 14.91 4.48 -23.06
CA LEU A 79 15.40 4.02 -21.77
C LEU A 79 16.92 4.17 -21.72
N ASN A 80 17.42 4.78 -20.67
CA ASN A 80 18.85 4.91 -20.41
C ASN A 80 19.14 4.48 -18.97
N VAL A 81 19.75 3.30 -18.81
CA VAL A 81 20.20 2.77 -17.53
C VAL A 81 21.71 2.65 -17.61
N ILE A 82 22.41 3.57 -16.97
CA ILE A 82 23.84 3.78 -17.25
C ILE A 82 24.72 2.83 -16.43
N LYS A 83 24.29 2.45 -15.21
CA LYS A 83 25.11 1.67 -14.28
C LYS A 83 24.30 0.62 -13.51
N PRO A 84 24.88 -0.56 -13.26
CA PRO A 84 24.38 -1.47 -12.23
C PRO A 84 24.27 -0.72 -10.89
N THR A 85 23.18 -0.96 -10.18
CA THR A 85 22.90 -0.36 -8.87
C THR A 85 22.45 -1.47 -7.93
N ASP A 86 22.88 -1.42 -6.68
CA ASP A 86 22.43 -2.36 -5.66
C ASP A 86 20.98 -2.07 -5.27
N LEU A 87 20.13 -3.10 -5.31
CA LEU A 87 18.70 -2.99 -5.05
C LEU A 87 18.29 -3.94 -3.93
N ILE A 88 17.23 -3.56 -3.24
CA ILE A 88 16.55 -4.38 -2.25
C ILE A 88 15.20 -4.83 -2.77
N LEU A 89 14.80 -6.04 -2.37
CA LEU A 89 13.48 -6.60 -2.64
C LEU A 89 12.65 -6.53 -1.35
N LEU A 90 11.51 -5.85 -1.41
CA LEU A 90 10.61 -5.65 -0.28
C LEU A 90 9.26 -6.32 -0.56
N ASN A 91 8.71 -7.02 0.43
CA ASN A 91 7.30 -7.40 0.43
C ASN A 91 6.54 -6.34 1.24
N ASN A 92 5.68 -5.56 0.59
CA ASN A 92 4.93 -4.48 1.24
C ASN A 92 3.50 -4.88 1.64
N GLY A 93 3.16 -6.18 1.60
CA GLY A 93 1.83 -6.69 1.89
C GLY A 93 0.86 -6.65 0.71
N HIS A 94 1.17 -5.86 -0.34
CA HIS A 94 0.35 -5.75 -1.55
C HIS A 94 1.06 -6.24 -2.82
N THR A 95 2.39 -6.11 -2.86
CA THR A 95 3.25 -6.56 -3.95
C THR A 95 4.67 -6.83 -3.45
N TYR A 96 5.51 -7.38 -4.33
CA TYR A 96 6.96 -7.34 -4.20
C TYR A 96 7.49 -6.10 -4.94
N GLN A 97 8.16 -5.22 -4.21
CA GLN A 97 8.70 -3.95 -4.69
C GLN A 97 10.23 -4.03 -4.72
N VAL A 98 10.83 -3.68 -5.86
CA VAL A 98 12.28 -3.55 -6.01
C VAL A 98 12.63 -2.08 -5.96
N GLN A 99 13.53 -1.69 -5.07
CA GLN A 99 13.92 -0.28 -4.90
C GLN A 99 15.37 -0.14 -4.41
N ARG A 100 15.85 1.10 -4.36
CA ARG A 100 17.11 1.45 -3.69
C ARG A 100 16.97 1.43 -2.17
N SER A 101 18.05 1.05 -1.47
CA SER A 101 18.09 0.99 -0.01
C SER A 101 17.93 2.35 0.69
N GLU A 102 18.19 3.44 -0.02
CA GLU A 102 18.10 4.80 0.52
C GLU A 102 16.65 5.32 0.60
N GLY A 103 15.69 4.60 0.00
CA GLY A 103 14.27 4.96 -0.01
C GLY A 103 13.44 4.26 1.06
N THR A 104 12.17 4.65 1.17
CA THR A 104 11.15 3.93 1.95
C THR A 104 10.12 3.27 1.02
N ILE A 105 9.24 2.41 1.55
CA ILE A 105 8.15 1.80 0.75
C ILE A 105 7.25 2.87 0.13
N GLU A 106 6.88 3.89 0.92
CA GLU A 106 5.98 4.98 0.48
C GLU A 106 6.69 6.00 -0.43
N LYS A 107 8.01 6.15 -0.27
CA LYS A 107 8.82 7.09 -1.04
C LYS A 107 10.16 6.43 -1.44
N PRO A 108 10.16 5.66 -2.54
CA PRO A 108 11.38 5.08 -3.08
C PRO A 108 12.38 6.16 -3.50
N ALA A 109 13.68 5.85 -3.42
CA ALA A 109 14.72 6.77 -3.83
C ALA A 109 14.92 6.73 -5.34
N LEU A 110 15.08 7.91 -5.95
CA LEU A 110 15.25 8.04 -7.39
C LEU A 110 16.57 7.42 -7.88
N TYR A 111 16.54 6.95 -9.11
CA TYR A 111 17.68 6.42 -9.83
C TYR A 111 18.14 7.51 -10.80
N GLU A 112 19.00 8.42 -10.34
CA GLU A 112 19.44 9.57 -11.13
C GLU A 112 20.11 9.17 -12.46
N ASP A 113 20.77 8.01 -12.46
CA ASP A 113 21.44 7.41 -13.63
C ASP A 113 20.51 6.51 -14.48
N ALA A 114 19.22 6.40 -14.13
CA ALA A 114 18.23 5.58 -14.82
C ALA A 114 17.02 6.42 -15.25
N THR A 115 17.00 6.80 -16.53
CA THR A 115 16.02 7.74 -17.09
C THR A 115 15.19 7.12 -18.21
N LEU A 116 13.92 7.51 -18.27
CA LEU A 116 13.01 7.23 -19.37
C LEU A 116 12.62 8.56 -20.03
N LYS A 117 12.88 8.70 -21.33
CA LYS A 117 12.40 9.84 -22.10
C LYS A 117 11.13 9.50 -22.88
N VAL A 118 10.09 10.32 -22.72
CA VAL A 118 8.79 10.20 -23.38
C VAL A 118 8.41 11.58 -23.91
N ASP A 119 8.21 11.72 -25.22
CA ASP A 119 7.80 12.99 -25.86
C ASP A 119 8.66 14.22 -25.49
N GLY A 120 9.95 14.01 -25.22
CA GLY A 120 10.91 15.05 -24.83
C GLY A 120 11.06 15.25 -23.32
N GLU A 121 10.10 14.76 -22.52
CA GLU A 121 10.14 14.80 -21.06
C GLU A 121 11.00 13.67 -20.49
N THR A 122 11.68 13.93 -19.37
CA THR A 122 12.55 12.96 -18.69
C THR A 122 11.95 12.53 -17.36
N TYR A 123 11.77 11.22 -17.21
CA TYR A 123 11.30 10.56 -15.99
C TYR A 123 12.43 9.75 -15.38
N TYR A 124 12.43 9.65 -14.05
CA TYR A 124 13.38 8.83 -13.29
C TYR A 124 12.70 7.57 -12.80
N LEU A 125 13.42 6.47 -12.87
CA LEU A 125 13.02 5.26 -12.15
C LEU A 125 13.14 5.50 -10.65
N ALA A 126 12.30 4.83 -9.87
CA ALA A 126 12.19 4.94 -8.41
C ALA A 126 11.83 3.56 -7.85
#